data_AF-A0A813CAM7-F1
#
_entry.id   AF-A0A813CAM7-F1
#
_cell.length_a   1.000
_cell.length_b   1.000
_cell.length_c   1.000
_cell.angle_alpha   90.00
_cell.angle_beta   90.00
_cell.angle_gamma   90.00
#
_symmetry.space_group_name_H-M   'P 1'
#
loop_
_entity.id
_entity.type
_entity.pdbx_description
1 polymer ?
#
loop_
_entity_poly.entity_id
_entity_poly.type
_entity_poly.pdbx_seq_one_letter_code
_entity_poly.pdbx_strand_id
1 'polypeptide(L)'
;AMGQLLLIKYPHTTHIEWREKQAEATEKALQLWQQSQGRAPWGCRWFELWKERVDEAVKLNQTLHVFYFKGRVGAGKLSWDQLGHDEARKNARVGGGLGNSQTAEVAYLDKLGLPYVEHDVSEFSSFIAQIRTESGRADDQPELTTLMI
;
A
#
# COMPACT_ATOMS: atom_id res chain seq x y z
N ALA A 1 11.31 4.82 -14.18
CA ALA A 1 12.41 5.44 -13.40
C ALA A 1 11.87 6.71 -12.74
N MET A 2 12.15 6.95 -11.46
CA MET A 2 11.60 8.10 -10.71
C MET A 2 12.05 9.43 -11.36
N GLY A 3 11.09 10.19 -11.89
CA GLY A 3 11.34 11.47 -12.56
C GLY A 3 11.56 12.67 -11.63
N GLN A 4 12.05 12.45 -10.41
CA GLN A 4 12.30 13.54 -9.45
C GLN A 4 13.61 14.26 -9.80
N LEU A 5 13.58 15.59 -9.84
CA LEU A 5 14.78 16.43 -9.92
C LEU A 5 15.14 16.93 -8.53
N LEU A 6 16.26 16.43 -8.00
CA LEU A 6 16.85 16.97 -6.79
C LEU A 6 17.72 18.18 -7.15
N LEU A 7 17.38 19.35 -6.60
CA LEU A 7 18.24 20.54 -6.67
C LEU A 7 19.05 20.67 -5.39
N ILE A 8 20.37 20.70 -5.51
CA ILE A 8 21.29 20.94 -4.40
C ILE A 8 21.93 22.31 -4.59
N LYS A 9 21.82 23.18 -3.59
CA LYS A 9 22.50 24.49 -3.56
C LYS A 9 23.83 24.34 -2.83
N TYR A 10 24.94 24.59 -3.52
CA TYR A 10 26.27 24.55 -2.91
C TYR A 10 26.69 25.94 -2.40
N PRO A 11 27.62 26.03 -1.43
CA PRO A 11 28.02 27.31 -0.84
C PRO A 11 28.54 28.35 -1.84
N HIS A 12 29.12 27.91 -2.95
CA HIS A 12 29.66 28.75 -4.02
C HIS A 12 28.70 28.96 -5.19
N THR A 13 27.47 28.42 -5.14
CA THR A 13 26.46 28.65 -6.17
C THR A 13 25.99 30.10 -6.10
N THR A 14 26.19 30.84 -7.19
CA THR A 14 25.72 32.21 -7.26
C THR A 14 24.19 32.25 -7.28
N HIS A 15 23.62 33.39 -6.91
CA HIS A 15 22.17 33.56 -6.92
C HIS A 15 21.56 33.47 -8.32
N ILE A 16 22.30 33.86 -9.37
CA ILE A 16 21.85 33.77 -10.77
C ILE A 16 21.79 32.29 -11.20
N GLU A 17 22.89 31.55 -11.04
CA GLU A 17 22.93 30.11 -11.36
C GLU A 17 21.88 29.31 -10.60
N TRP A 18 21.60 29.69 -9.34
CA TRP A 18 20.55 29.06 -8.56
C TRP A 18 19.15 29.31 -9.15
N ARG A 19 18.86 30.53 -9.61
CA ARG A 19 17.58 30.87 -10.24
C ARG A 19 17.37 30.15 -11.56
N GLU A 20 18.42 30.02 -12.38
CA GLU A 20 18.38 29.29 -13.64
C GLU A 20 18.06 27.81 -13.40
N LYS A 21 18.77 27.16 -12.46
CA LYS A 21 18.50 25.77 -12.07
C LYS A 21 17.07 25.57 -11.55
N GLN A 22 16.55 26.54 -10.79
CA GLN A 22 15.16 26.50 -10.33
C GLN A 22 14.17 26.63 -11.48
N ALA A 23 14.43 27.51 -12.46
CA ALA A 23 13.56 27.70 -13.62
C ALA A 23 13.49 26.43 -14.47
N GLU A 24 14.64 25.84 -14.81
CA GLU A 24 14.73 24.60 -15.59
C GLU A 24 14.02 23.43 -14.88
N ALA A 25 14.25 23.27 -13.58
CA ALA A 25 13.58 22.21 -12.80
C ALA A 25 12.07 22.42 -12.72
N THR A 26 11.61 23.67 -12.63
CA THR A 26 10.19 24.01 -12.60
C THR A 26 9.52 23.69 -13.93
N GLU A 27 10.15 24.06 -15.05
CA GLU A 27 9.65 23.73 -16.39
C GLU A 27 9.56 22.21 -16.60
N LYS A 28 10.62 21.48 -16.23
CA LYS A 28 10.65 20.03 -16.35
C LYS A 28 9.62 19.35 -15.43
N ALA A 29 9.41 19.87 -14.22
CA ALA A 29 8.35 19.39 -13.32
C ALA A 29 6.95 19.62 -13.91
N LEU A 30 6.71 20.78 -14.53
CA LEU A 30 5.45 21.08 -15.20
C LEU A 30 5.17 20.14 -16.37
N GLN A 31 6.17 19.88 -17.22
CA GLN A 31 6.05 18.93 -18.33
C GLN A 31 5.70 17.53 -17.84
N LEU A 32 6.38 17.05 -16.79
CA LEU A 32 6.10 15.74 -16.19
C LEU A 32 4.69 15.67 -15.60
N TRP A 33 4.23 16.73 -14.94
CA TRP A 33 2.88 16.83 -14.39
C TRP A 33 1.80 16.80 -15.49
N GLN A 34 2.02 17.50 -16.61
CA GLN A 34 1.11 17.48 -17.76
C GLN A 34 1.06 16.08 -18.39
N GLN A 35 2.21 15.46 -18.62
CA GLN A 35 2.31 14.11 -19.20
C GLN A 35 1.65 13.06 -18.29
N SER A 36 1.76 13.20 -16.97
CA SER A 36 1.15 12.28 -16.02
C SER A 36 -0.33 12.56 -15.75
N GLN A 37 -0.90 13.60 -16.37
CA GLN A 37 -2.25 14.10 -16.10
C GLN A 37 -2.46 14.39 -14.61
N GLY A 38 -1.45 14.98 -13.97
CA GLY A 38 -1.45 15.31 -12.55
C GLY A 38 -1.15 14.15 -11.60
N ARG A 39 -0.82 12.95 -12.12
CA ARG A 39 -0.40 11.82 -11.27
C ARG A 39 1.05 11.99 -10.85
N ALA A 40 1.33 11.74 -9.57
CA ALA A 40 2.70 11.73 -9.08
C ALA A 40 3.53 10.66 -9.83
N PRO A 41 4.62 11.02 -10.52
CA PRO A 41 5.39 10.08 -11.35
C PRO A 41 6.19 9.05 -10.55
N TRP A 42 6.27 9.20 -9.22
CA TRP A 42 6.98 8.27 -8.32
C TRP A 42 6.08 7.16 -7.76
N GLY A 43 4.78 7.18 -8.05
CA GLY A 43 3.82 6.18 -7.54
C GLY A 43 3.83 6.04 -6.01
N CYS A 44 3.29 4.92 -5.52
CA CYS A 44 3.38 4.54 -4.12
C CYS A 44 4.42 3.42 -3.99
N ARG A 45 5.68 3.75 -3.68
CA ARG A 45 6.73 2.73 -3.45
C ARG A 45 6.31 1.71 -2.39
N TRP A 46 5.52 2.14 -1.41
CA TRP A 46 4.98 1.23 -0.41
C TRP A 46 4.11 0.15 -1.04
N PHE A 47 3.21 0.50 -1.96
CA PHE A 47 2.34 -0.47 -2.61
C PHE A 47 3.13 -1.49 -3.46
N GLU A 48 4.17 -1.04 -4.16
CA GLU A 48 5.05 -1.96 -4.91
C GLU A 48 5.73 -2.97 -3.98
N LEU A 49 6.33 -2.50 -2.89
CA LEU A 49 6.98 -3.38 -1.91
C LEU A 49 5.97 -4.32 -1.24
N TRP A 50 4.79 -3.82 -0.88
CA TRP A 50 3.72 -4.63 -0.30
C TRP A 50 3.30 -5.76 -1.24
N LYS A 51 3.10 -5.48 -2.54
CA LYS A 51 2.79 -6.52 -3.54
C LYS A 51 3.87 -7.58 -3.62
N GLU A 52 5.14 -7.19 -3.64
CA GLU A 52 6.26 -8.14 -3.66
C GLU A 52 6.22 -9.08 -2.46
N ARG A 53 5.86 -8.57 -1.27
CA ARG A 53 5.70 -9.39 -0.05
C ARG A 53 4.50 -10.30 -0.08
N VAL A 54 3.37 -9.84 -0.62
CA VAL A 54 2.19 -10.68 -0.84
C VAL A 54 2.53 -11.82 -1.80
N ASP A 55 3.20 -11.52 -2.92
CA ASP A 55 3.62 -12.54 -3.89
C ASP A 55 4.58 -13.56 -3.26
N GLU A 56 5.51 -13.12 -2.42
CA GLU A 56 6.41 -13.98 -1.64
C GLU A 56 5.63 -14.87 -0.67
N ALA A 57 4.71 -14.30 0.12
CA ALA A 57 3.89 -15.03 1.07
C ALA A 57 3.03 -16.11 0.38
N VAL A 58 2.41 -15.78 -0.76
CA VAL A 58 1.63 -16.73 -1.56
C VAL A 58 2.51 -17.86 -2.10
N LYS A 59 3.73 -17.56 -2.58
CA LYS A 59 4.69 -18.59 -3.02
C LYS A 59 5.12 -19.52 -1.89
N LEU A 60 5.20 -19.00 -0.67
CA LEU A 60 5.48 -19.76 0.55
C LEU A 60 4.24 -20.43 1.13
N ASN A 61 3.10 -20.38 0.43
CA ASN A 61 1.84 -21.00 0.82
C ASN A 61 1.33 -20.50 2.19
N GLN A 62 1.66 -19.25 2.53
CA GLN A 62 1.24 -18.58 3.75
C GLN A 62 -0.21 -18.09 3.61
N THR A 63 -0.93 -18.08 4.72
CA THR A 63 -2.30 -17.55 4.73
C THR A 63 -2.25 -16.03 4.88
N LEU A 64 -2.99 -15.32 4.03
CA LEU A 64 -3.16 -13.88 4.13
C LEU A 64 -4.30 -13.56 5.09
N HIS A 65 -4.11 -12.56 5.96
CA HIS A 65 -5.12 -12.15 6.95
C HIS A 65 -5.45 -10.68 6.81
N VAL A 66 -6.74 -10.35 6.77
CA VAL A 66 -7.25 -8.97 6.68
C VAL A 66 -8.07 -8.67 7.94
N PHE A 67 -7.67 -7.63 8.67
CA PHE A 67 -8.38 -7.17 9.86
C PHE A 67 -9.24 -5.94 9.55
N TYR A 68 -10.51 -6.00 9.95
CA TYR A 68 -11.48 -4.93 9.80
C TYR A 68 -11.71 -4.20 11.12
N PHE A 69 -12.17 -2.96 11.05
CA PHE A 69 -12.67 -2.24 12.22
C PHE A 69 -13.79 -3.02 12.91
N LYS A 70 -13.93 -2.78 14.22
CA LYS A 70 -14.83 -3.49 15.10
C LYS A 70 -16.28 -3.48 14.59
N GLY A 71 -16.86 -4.67 14.44
CA GLY A 71 -18.20 -4.93 13.94
C GLY A 71 -18.38 -4.66 12.44
N ARG A 72 -17.29 -4.56 11.67
CA ARG A 72 -17.31 -4.13 10.25
C ARG A 72 -16.61 -5.11 9.31
N VAL A 73 -16.47 -6.37 9.70
CA VAL A 73 -15.89 -7.42 8.85
C VAL A 73 -16.60 -7.47 7.50
N GLY A 74 -15.83 -7.45 6.41
CA GLY A 74 -16.32 -7.46 5.03
C GLY A 74 -16.91 -6.13 4.52
N ALA A 75 -17.07 -5.11 5.37
CA ALA A 75 -17.64 -3.83 4.97
C ALA A 75 -16.59 -2.89 4.34
N GLY A 76 -17.00 -2.11 3.35
CA GLY A 76 -16.15 -1.08 2.71
C GLY A 76 -15.19 -1.61 1.64
N LYS A 77 -15.39 -2.84 1.15
CA LYS A 77 -14.68 -3.35 -0.03
C LYS A 77 -15.06 -2.57 -1.28
N LEU A 78 -14.10 -2.46 -2.20
CA LEU A 78 -14.31 -1.95 -3.54
C LEU A 78 -13.65 -2.89 -4.54
N SER A 79 -14.23 -3.01 -5.73
CA SER A 79 -13.52 -3.64 -6.84
C SER A 79 -12.37 -2.75 -7.30
N TRP A 80 -11.33 -3.36 -7.89
CA TRP A 80 -10.15 -2.65 -8.37
C TRP A 80 -10.49 -1.49 -9.32
N ASP A 81 -11.46 -1.70 -10.21
CA ASP A 81 -11.87 -0.70 -11.20
C ASP A 81 -12.61 0.49 -10.55
N GLN A 82 -13.23 0.27 -9.38
CA GLN A 82 -13.92 1.33 -8.63
C GLN A 82 -12.99 2.25 -7.84
N LEU A 83 -11.72 1.86 -7.62
CA LEU A 83 -10.76 2.68 -6.86
C LEU A 83 -10.47 4.04 -7.53
N GLY A 84 -10.66 4.13 -8.85
CA GLY A 84 -10.52 5.39 -9.59
C GLY A 84 -11.69 6.36 -9.41
N HIS A 85 -12.81 5.92 -8.82
CA HIS A 85 -14.01 6.73 -8.68
C HIS A 85 -14.12 7.33 -7.27
N ASP A 86 -14.05 8.66 -7.18
CA ASP A 86 -14.09 9.39 -5.92
C ASP A 86 -15.34 9.09 -5.09
N GLU A 87 -16.51 9.05 -5.73
CA GLU A 87 -17.77 8.77 -5.04
C GLU A 87 -17.85 7.34 -4.52
N ALA A 88 -17.34 6.36 -5.28
CA ALA A 88 -17.25 4.98 -4.80
C ALA A 88 -16.36 4.88 -3.56
N ARG A 89 -15.20 5.55 -3.58
CA ARG A 89 -14.29 5.63 -2.42
C ARG A 89 -14.92 6.32 -1.22
N LYS A 90 -15.63 7.43 -1.41
CA LYS A 90 -16.35 8.11 -0.32
C LYS A 90 -17.43 7.20 0.28
N ASN A 91 -18.22 6.55 -0.56
CA ASN A 91 -19.31 5.67 -0.12
C ASN A 91 -18.78 4.45 0.64
N ALA A 92 -17.72 3.80 0.15
CA ALA A 92 -17.10 2.67 0.82
C ALA A 92 -16.53 3.02 2.21
N ARG A 93 -16.12 4.27 2.41
CA ARG A 93 -15.62 4.76 3.71
C ARG A 93 -16.73 4.98 4.73
N VAL A 94 -17.91 5.42 4.29
CA VAL A 94 -19.02 5.72 5.21
C VAL A 94 -19.51 4.43 5.82
N GLY A 95 -19.13 4.20 7.09
CA GLY A 95 -19.46 2.96 7.79
C GLY A 95 -18.68 1.72 7.31
N GLY A 96 -17.60 1.91 6.55
CA GLY A 96 -16.70 0.86 6.10
C GLY A 96 -15.84 0.28 7.23
N GLY A 97 -15.26 -0.89 6.98
CA GLY A 97 -14.39 -1.59 7.93
C GLY A 97 -12.90 -1.53 7.60
N LEU A 98 -12.52 -0.95 6.46
CA LEU A 98 -11.14 -0.88 5.98
C LEU A 98 -10.56 0.53 6.06
N GLY A 99 -9.25 0.60 6.26
CA GLY A 99 -8.48 1.84 6.11
C GLY A 99 -8.38 2.31 4.66
N ASN A 100 -7.94 3.57 4.46
CA ASN A 100 -7.81 4.17 3.13
C ASN A 100 -6.86 3.39 2.20
N SER A 101 -5.67 3.03 2.69
CA SER A 101 -4.71 2.23 1.93
C SER A 101 -5.17 0.78 1.81
N GLN A 102 -5.70 0.24 2.92
CA GLN A 102 -6.17 -1.15 3.01
C GLN A 102 -7.29 -1.47 2.01
N THR A 103 -8.16 -0.51 1.71
CA THR A 103 -9.21 -0.68 0.68
C THR A 103 -8.61 -1.00 -0.69
N ALA A 104 -7.50 -0.37 -1.06
CA ALA A 104 -6.82 -0.63 -2.33
C ALA A 104 -6.06 -1.97 -2.31
N GLU A 105 -5.49 -2.33 -1.16
CA GLU A 105 -4.80 -3.60 -0.93
C GLU A 105 -5.78 -4.79 -1.03
N VAL A 106 -6.93 -4.73 -0.36
CA VAL A 106 -7.97 -5.77 -0.45
C VAL A 106 -8.54 -5.87 -1.87
N ALA A 107 -8.81 -4.74 -2.52
CA ALA A 107 -9.24 -4.73 -3.93
C ALA A 107 -8.21 -5.36 -4.88
N TYR A 108 -6.92 -5.26 -4.57
CA TYR A 108 -5.85 -5.94 -5.33
C TYR A 108 -5.91 -7.45 -5.14
N LEU A 109 -6.04 -7.91 -3.90
CA LEU A 109 -6.18 -9.34 -3.58
C LEU A 109 -7.41 -9.94 -4.30
N ASP A 110 -8.56 -9.27 -4.22
CA ASP A 110 -9.79 -9.67 -4.88
C ASP A 110 -9.63 -9.75 -6.40
N LYS A 111 -8.96 -8.75 -7.02
CA LYS A 111 -8.69 -8.75 -8.46
C LYS A 111 -7.84 -9.92 -8.90
N LEU A 112 -6.84 -10.31 -8.11
CA LEU A 112 -5.97 -11.44 -8.40
C LEU A 112 -6.59 -12.78 -8.00
N GLY A 113 -7.73 -12.78 -7.30
CA GLY A 113 -8.36 -13.99 -6.76
C GLY A 113 -7.53 -14.65 -5.66
N LEU A 114 -6.73 -13.88 -4.92
CA LEU A 114 -5.92 -14.41 -3.81
C LEU A 114 -6.80 -14.61 -2.57
N PRO A 115 -6.82 -15.83 -1.98
CA PRO A 115 -7.62 -16.08 -0.78
C PRO A 115 -7.00 -15.40 0.44
N TYR A 116 -7.86 -14.88 1.32
CA TYR A 116 -7.48 -14.34 2.62
C TYR A 116 -8.57 -14.63 3.66
N VAL A 117 -8.19 -14.64 4.94
CA VAL A 117 -9.11 -14.79 6.06
C VAL A 117 -9.43 -13.42 6.65
N GLU A 118 -10.71 -13.18 6.88
CA GLU A 118 -11.21 -11.91 7.41
C GLU A 118 -11.43 -12.00 8.91
N HIS A 119 -10.96 -10.98 9.63
CA HIS A 119 -11.02 -10.92 11.09
C HIS A 119 -11.59 -9.60 11.56
N ASP A 120 -12.24 -9.62 12.72
CA ASP A 120 -12.54 -8.40 13.45
C ASP A 120 -11.31 -7.95 14.25
N VAL A 121 -11.02 -6.64 14.31
CA VAL A 121 -9.90 -6.14 15.12
C VAL A 121 -9.99 -6.53 16.60
N SER A 122 -11.18 -6.81 17.13
CA SER A 122 -11.35 -7.31 18.50
C SER A 122 -10.77 -8.71 18.72
N GLU A 123 -10.55 -9.48 17.66
CA GLU A 123 -9.98 -10.83 17.69
C GLU A 123 -8.44 -10.80 17.62
N PHE A 124 -7.84 -9.66 17.28
CA PHE A 124 -6.41 -9.51 17.01
C PHE A 124 -5.52 -10.03 18.15
N SER A 125 -5.83 -9.70 19.40
CA SER A 125 -5.02 -10.13 20.55
C SER A 125 -5.01 -11.65 20.71
N SER A 126 -6.17 -12.29 20.55
CA SER A 126 -6.31 -13.75 20.65
C SER A 126 -5.60 -14.43 19.49
N PHE A 127 -5.74 -13.89 18.28
CA PHE A 127 -5.09 -14.37 17.07
C PHE A 127 -3.56 -14.38 17.19
N ILE A 128 -2.96 -13.26 17.63
CA ILE A 128 -1.50 -13.18 17.81
C ILE A 128 -1.01 -14.11 18.92
N ALA A 129 -1.77 -14.26 20.01
CA ALA A 129 -1.41 -15.19 21.09
C ALA A 129 -1.41 -16.65 20.60
N GLN A 130 -2.38 -17.01 19.75
CA GLN A 130 -2.45 -18.33 19.12
C GLN A 130 -1.23 -18.59 18.23
N ILE A 131 -0.91 -17.67 17.29
CA ILE A 131 0.24 -17.82 16.40
C ILE A 131 1.54 -18.03 17.18
N ARG A 132 1.78 -17.22 18.22
CA ARG A 132 3.00 -17.33 19.04
C ARG A 132 3.11 -18.67 19.76
N THR A 133 1.98 -19.25 20.18
CA THR A 133 1.95 -20.54 20.86
C THR A 133 2.20 -21.69 19.89
N GLU A 134 1.75 -21.55 18.64
CA GLU A 134 1.94 -22.53 17.57
C GLU A 134 3.37 -22.50 17.02
N SER A 135 3.96 -21.31 16.82
CA SER A 135 5.36 -21.16 16.40
C SER A 135 6.37 -21.67 17.44
N GLY A 136 6.03 -21.62 18.73
CA GLY A 136 6.90 -22.14 19.80
C GLY A 136 6.92 -23.67 19.94
N ARG A 137 6.15 -24.41 19.13
CA ARG A 137 6.11 -25.89 19.15
C ARG A 137 6.77 -26.56 17.94
N ALA A 138 7.19 -25.78 16.94
CA ALA A 138 7.64 -26.30 15.65
C ALA A 138 9.17 -26.24 15.53
N ASP A 139 9.87 -27.19 16.16
CA ASP A 139 11.33 -27.38 16.00
C ASP A 139 11.68 -28.27 14.79
N ASP A 140 10.77 -28.55 13.85
CA ASP A 140 11.07 -29.52 12.76
C ASP A 140 10.29 -29.39 11.42
N GLN A 141 9.75 -28.23 11.02
CA GLN A 141 9.21 -28.02 9.65
C GLN A 141 9.14 -26.54 9.25
N PRO A 142 9.11 -26.19 7.93
CA PRO A 142 9.43 -24.86 7.45
C PRO A 142 8.39 -23.83 7.92
N GLU A 143 8.90 -22.70 8.42
CA GLU A 143 8.11 -21.60 8.97
C GLU A 143 6.98 -21.15 8.04
N LEU A 144 5.74 -21.43 8.43
CA LEU A 144 4.56 -20.69 7.95
C LEU A 144 4.58 -19.30 8.62
N THR A 145 5.42 -18.39 8.11
CA THR A 145 5.34 -16.98 8.52
C THR A 145 3.99 -16.43 8.09
N THR A 146 3.26 -15.74 8.96
CA THR A 146 1.98 -15.14 8.59
C THR A 146 2.19 -13.67 8.24
N LEU A 147 1.80 -13.25 7.03
CA LEU A 147 1.85 -11.84 6.63
C LEU A 147 0.52 -11.16 6.98
N MET A 148 0.60 -10.12 7.81
CA MET A 148 -0.55 -9.28 8.15
C MET A 148 -0.63 -8.07 7.23
N ILE A 149 -1.84 -7.77 6.74
CA ILE A 149 -2.16 -6.68 5.82
C ILE A 149 -3.04 -5.64 6.53
#